data_AF-A0A9P5PCA9-F1
#
_entry.id   AF-A0A9P5PCA9-F1
#
_cell.length_a   1.000
_cell.length_b   1.000
_cell.length_c   1.000
_cell.angle_alpha   90.00
_cell.angle_beta   90.00
_cell.angle_gamma   90.00
#
_symmetry.space_group_name_H-M   'P 1'
#
loop_
_entity.id
_entity.type
_entity.pdbx_description
1 polymer ?
#
loop_
_entity_poly.entity_id
_entity_poly.type
_entity_poly.pdbx_seq_one_letter_code
_entity_poly.pdbx_strand_id
1 'polypeptide(L)'
;MSVLPDNAMPTRLASIDDSFLGQKLLLAGRMLAYDSTTGFFILLDKDDALLVDIALCLDRAAEAWLQDSFRSIHVVGHLEQCSASIARAR
;
A
#
# COMPACT_ATOMS: atom_id res chain seq x y z
N MET A 1 17.14 -14.70 21.22
CA MET A 1 17.79 -13.89 20.17
C MET A 1 16.75 -12.91 19.67
N SER A 2 17.00 -11.59 19.74
CA SER A 2 16.08 -10.62 19.16
C SER A 2 16.30 -10.60 17.65
N VAL A 3 15.37 -11.20 16.90
CA VAL A 3 15.35 -11.06 15.43
C VAL A 3 14.97 -9.61 15.15
N LEU A 4 15.92 -8.84 14.62
CA LEU A 4 15.62 -7.49 14.14
C LEU A 4 14.70 -7.62 12.92
N PRO A 5 13.67 -6.78 12.78
CA PRO A 5 12.81 -6.82 11.60
C PRO A 5 13.61 -6.55 10.33
N ASP A 6 13.25 -7.23 9.24
CA ASP A 6 13.86 -6.99 7.94
C ASP A 6 13.76 -5.51 7.54
N ASN A 7 14.78 -5.01 6.84
CA ASN A 7 14.80 -3.63 6.37
C ASN A 7 13.83 -3.46 5.20
N ALA A 8 13.09 -2.34 5.18
CA ALA A 8 12.19 -2.00 4.10
C ALA A 8 12.96 -1.23 3.01
N MET A 9 13.01 -1.76 1.80
CA MET A 9 13.74 -1.13 0.69
C MET A 9 12.94 0.06 0.12
N PRO A 10 13.50 1.29 0.12
CA PRO A 10 12.86 2.44 -0.53
C PRO A 10 12.68 2.16 -2.03
N THR A 11 11.44 2.16 -2.50
CA THR A 11 11.09 1.73 -3.85
C THR A 11 10.09 2.73 -4.46
N ARG A 12 10.19 2.99 -5.77
CA ARG A 12 9.20 3.79 -6.49
C ARG A 12 8.08 2.89 -7.01
N LEU A 13 6.84 3.38 -7.04
CA LEU A 13 5.74 2.57 -7.58
C LEU A 13 6.01 2.16 -9.03
N ALA A 14 6.53 3.09 -9.85
CA ALA A 14 6.91 2.85 -11.24
C ALA A 14 7.98 1.77 -11.46
N SER A 15 8.71 1.36 -10.41
CA SER A 15 9.75 0.32 -10.51
C SER A 15 9.30 -1.03 -9.97
N ILE A 16 8.06 -1.17 -9.51
CA ILE A 16 7.55 -2.43 -8.98
C ILE A 16 7.31 -3.41 -10.13
N ASP A 17 7.92 -4.58 -10.01
CA ASP A 17 7.71 -5.75 -10.86
C ASP A 17 7.67 -7.03 -10.02
N ASP A 18 7.51 -8.19 -10.67
CA ASP A 18 7.39 -9.48 -10.01
C ASP A 18 8.62 -9.88 -9.16
N SER A 19 9.79 -9.25 -9.37
CA SER A 19 10.99 -9.54 -8.58
C SER A 19 10.89 -9.04 -7.13
N PHE A 20 9.96 -8.12 -6.86
CA PHE A 20 9.70 -7.57 -5.52
C PHE A 20 8.66 -8.38 -4.73
N LEU A 21 8.04 -9.40 -5.32
CA LEU A 21 7.03 -10.23 -4.61
C LEU A 21 7.62 -10.86 -3.34
N GLY A 22 6.90 -10.71 -2.23
CA GLY A 22 7.31 -11.16 -0.90
C GLY A 22 8.38 -10.28 -0.23
N GLN A 23 8.88 -9.23 -0.89
CA GLN A 23 9.85 -8.32 -0.29
C GLN A 23 9.17 -7.22 0.53
N LYS A 24 9.85 -6.77 1.58
CA LYS A 24 9.43 -5.63 2.39
C LYS A 24 9.87 -4.32 1.75
N LEU A 25 8.92 -3.45 1.43
CA LEU A 25 9.14 -2.19 0.71
C LEU A 25 8.77 -0.99 1.58
N LEU A 26 9.44 0.13 1.30
CA LEU A 26 9.03 1.47 1.73
C LEU A 26 8.64 2.25 0.48
N LEU A 27 7.37 2.61 0.38
CA LEU A 27 6.79 3.34 -0.74
C LEU A 27 6.30 4.72 -0.27
N ALA A 28 6.24 5.66 -1.21
CA ALA A 28 5.64 6.98 -1.00
C ALA A 28 4.63 7.23 -2.12
N GLY A 29 3.50 7.84 -1.79
CA GLY A 29 2.48 8.20 -2.77
C GLY A 29 1.34 8.97 -2.13
N ARG A 30 0.24 9.12 -2.86
CA ARG A 30 -0.98 9.78 -2.38
C ARG A 30 -2.11 8.78 -2.26
N MET A 31 -2.91 8.87 -1.20
CA MET A 31 -4.11 8.04 -1.09
C MET A 31 -5.20 8.58 -2.02
N LEU A 32 -5.56 7.82 -3.04
CA LEU A 32 -6.60 8.20 -4.00
C LEU A 32 -8.01 7.91 -3.48
N ALA A 33 -8.19 6.70 -2.94
CA ALA A 33 -9.45 6.20 -2.42
C ALA A 33 -9.19 5.21 -1.29
N TYR A 34 -10.12 5.12 -0.34
CA TYR A 34 -10.09 4.19 0.79
C TYR A 34 -11.48 3.55 0.95
N ASP A 35 -11.51 2.23 1.12
CA ASP A 35 -12.70 1.46 1.49
C ASP A 35 -12.60 1.02 2.95
N SER A 36 -13.45 1.60 3.79
CA SER A 36 -13.52 1.29 5.22
C SER A 36 -14.10 -0.09 5.54
N THR A 37 -14.77 -0.73 4.59
CA THR A 37 -15.33 -2.08 4.77
C THR A 37 -14.24 -3.14 4.68
N THR A 38 -13.31 -2.96 3.73
CA THR A 38 -12.26 -3.94 3.45
C THR A 38 -10.91 -3.55 4.06
N GLY A 39 -10.70 -2.27 4.39
CA GLY A 39 -9.39 -1.78 4.80
C GLY A 39 -8.40 -1.67 3.64
N PHE A 40 -8.88 -1.48 2.40
CA PHE A 40 -8.02 -1.25 1.25
C PHE A 40 -7.97 0.23 0.89
N PHE A 41 -6.81 0.71 0.47
CA PHE A 41 -6.70 2.00 -0.19
C PHE A 41 -5.84 1.92 -1.45
N ILE A 42 -5.99 2.89 -2.34
CA ILE A 42 -5.18 3.01 -3.55
C ILE A 42 -4.08 4.05 -3.32
N LEU A 43 -2.83 3.61 -3.34
CA LEU A 43 -1.65 4.47 -3.33
C LEU A 43 -1.30 4.86 -4.76
N LEU A 44 -1.26 6.16 -5.04
CA LEU A 44 -0.97 6.71 -6.36
C LEU A 44 0.37 7.46 -6.36
N ASP A 45 1.22 7.20 -7.35
CA ASP A 45 2.38 8.04 -7.69
C ASP A 45 2.38 8.26 -9.21
N LYS A 46 2.07 9.49 -9.62
CA LYS A 46 1.85 9.87 -11.02
C LYS A 46 0.80 8.99 -11.69
N ASP A 47 1.22 8.12 -12.62
CA ASP A 47 0.36 7.26 -13.43
C ASP A 47 0.33 5.82 -12.90
N ASP A 48 1.10 5.52 -11.85
CA ASP A 48 1.20 4.19 -11.24
C ASP A 48 0.39 4.11 -9.95
N ALA A 49 -0.34 3.01 -9.78
CA ALA A 49 -1.19 2.78 -8.62
C ALA A 49 -0.95 1.40 -8.01
N LEU A 50 -0.97 1.33 -6.69
CA LEU A 50 -0.87 0.08 -5.92
C LEU A 50 -2.05 -0.02 -4.94
N LEU A 51 -2.69 -1.18 -4.91
CA LEU A 51 -3.67 -1.51 -3.87
C LEU A 51 -2.91 -1.85 -2.59
N VAL A 52 -3.27 -1.20 -1.48
CA VAL A 52 -2.63 -1.39 -0.17
C VAL A 52 -3.66 -1.91 0.82
N ASP A 53 -3.36 -3.06 1.42
CA ASP A 53 -4.09 -3.61 2.56
C ASP A 53 -3.59 -2.96 3.85
N ILE A 54 -4.49 -2.32 4.59
CA ILE A 54 -4.21 -1.71 5.90
C ILE A 54 -5.12 -2.26 6.99
N ALA A 55 -5.83 -3.37 6.79
CA ALA A 55 -6.81 -3.89 7.75
C ALA A 55 -6.22 -4.10 9.16
N LEU A 56 -4.92 -4.38 9.26
CA LEU A 56 -4.19 -4.56 10.52
C LEU A 56 -3.47 -3.30 11.04
N CYS A 57 -3.52 -2.19 10.29
CA CYS A 57 -2.85 -0.93 10.61
C CYS A 57 -3.81 0.15 11.14
N LEU A 58 -5.10 -0.17 11.26
CA LEU A 58 -6.13 0.75 11.72
C LEU A 58 -6.19 0.81 13.25
N ASP A 59 -5.81 1.95 13.81
CA ASP A 59 -6.03 2.30 15.20
C ASP A 59 -6.91 3.56 15.33
N ARG A 60 -7.11 4.06 16.55
CA ARG A 60 -7.89 5.29 16.77
C ARG A 60 -7.25 6.53 16.16
N ALA A 61 -5.95 6.53 15.90
CA ALA A 61 -5.25 7.63 15.25
C ALA A 61 -5.40 7.57 13.71
N ALA A 62 -5.83 6.43 13.16
CA ALA A 62 -5.96 6.25 11.72
C ALA A 62 -6.99 7.18 11.06
N GLU A 63 -8.04 7.54 11.80
CA GLU A 63 -9.05 8.50 11.33
C GLU A 63 -8.43 9.83 10.86
N ALA A 64 -7.34 10.28 11.50
CA ALA A 64 -6.70 11.55 11.19
C ALA A 64 -6.05 11.59 9.80
N TRP A 65 -5.73 10.43 9.21
CA TRP A 65 -5.11 10.35 7.88
C TRP A 65 -5.99 9.67 6.83
N LEU A 66 -7.00 8.90 7.24
CA LEU A 66 -7.96 8.26 6.32
C LEU A 66 -9.02 9.20 5.74
N GLN A 67 -9.33 10.29 6.44
CA GLN A 67 -10.40 11.21 6.03
C GLN A 67 -10.00 12.19 4.91
N ASP A 68 -8.70 12.28 4.59
CA ASP A 68 -8.16 13.27 3.66
C ASP A 68 -7.67 12.59 2.37
N SER A 69 -8.49 12.64 1.33
CA SER A 69 -8.11 12.18 0.00
C SER A 69 -6.94 13.00 -0.55
N PHE A 70 -6.05 12.38 -1.33
CA PHE A 70 -4.85 12.98 -1.93
C PHE A 70 -3.72 13.37 -0.97
N ARG A 71 -3.79 13.01 0.31
CA ARG A 71 -2.69 13.22 1.25
C ARG A 71 -1.50 12.32 0.91
N SER A 72 -0.27 12.83 1.08
CA SER A 72 0.94 12.04 0.92
C SER A 72 1.11 11.05 2.08
N ILE A 73 1.33 9.77 1.77
CA ILE A 73 1.48 8.67 2.72
C ILE A 73 2.77 7.90 2.40
N HIS A 74 3.46 7.49 3.45
CA HIS A 74 4.52 6.48 3.37
C HIS A 74 3.96 5.12 3.79
N VAL A 75 4.18 4.10 2.98
CA VAL A 75 3.71 2.73 3.23
C VAL A 75 4.91 1.83 3.48
N VAL A 76 4.88 1.08 4.58
CA VAL A 76 5.83 0.01 4.86
C VAL A 76 5.07 -1.30 4.96
N GLY A 77 5.38 -2.25 4.09
CA GLY A 77 4.67 -3.53 4.02
C GLY A 77 5.36 -4.51 3.09
N HIS A 78 4.80 -5.70 2.95
CA HIS A 78 5.28 -6.69 1.98
C HIS A 78 4.46 -6.58 0.69
N LEU A 79 5.13 -6.69 -0.46
CA LEU A 79 4.43 -6.76 -1.73
C LEU A 79 3.85 -8.17 -1.93
N GLU A 80 2.55 -8.26 -2.14
CA GLU A 80 1.85 -9.52 -2.37
C GLU A 80 1.16 -9.53 -3.74
N GLN A 81 0.99 -10.72 -4.30
CA GLN A 81 0.22 -10.90 -5.51
C GLN A 81 -1.27 -10.90 -5.18
N CYS A 82 -2.03 -9.97 -5.77
CA CYS A 82 -3.48 -9.95 -5.63
C CYS A 82 -4.08 -11.15 -6.39
N SER A 83 -4.76 -12.05 -5.68
CA SER A 83 -5.41 -13.23 -6.25
C SER A 83 -6.75 -12.92 -6.93
N ALA A 84 -7.25 -11.69 -6.80
CA ALA A 84 -8.52 -11.29 -7.40
C ALA A 84 -8.36 -11.10 -8.92
N SER A 85 -9.12 -11.86 -9.70
CA SER A 85 -9.24 -11.60 -11.13
C SER A 85 -9.97 -10.27 -11.34
N ILE A 86 -9.28 -9.26 -11.86
CA ILE A 86 -9.94 -8.01 -12.26
C ILE A 86 -10.83 -8.33 -13.46
N ALA A 87 -12.13 -8.42 -13.25
CA ALA A 87 -13.09 -8.41 -14.34
C ALA A 87 -13.06 -7.00 -14.96
N ARG A 88 -12.52 -6.87 -16.18
CA ARG A 88 -12.60 -5.61 -16.92
C ARG A 88 -14.08 -5.30 -17.15
N ALA A 89 -14.56 -4.21 -16.57
CA ALA A 89 -15.82 -3.60 -16.99
C ALA A 89 -15.67 -3.19 -18.46
N ARG A 90 -16.61 -3.64 -19.29
CA ARG A 90 -16.70 -3.29 -20.72
C ARG A 90 -17.22 -1.87 -20.90
#